data_AF-A0A8T5JWD5-F1
#
_entry.id   AF-A0A8T5JWD5-F1
#
_cell.length_a   1.000
_cell.length_b   1.000
_cell.length_c   1.000
_cell.angle_alpha   90.00
_cell.angle_beta   90.00
_cell.angle_gamma   90.00
#
_symmetry.space_group_name_H-M   'P 1'
#
loop_
_entity.id
_entity.type
_entity.pdbx_description
1 polymer ?
#
loop_
_entity_poly.entity_id
_entity_poly.type
_entity_poly.pdbx_seq_one_letter_code
_entity_poly.pdbx_strand_id
1 'polypeptide(L)' 'KKQVSASKNPMAMAAAAVYLATTIADEGISQLKISKISGISAVTIRERRKEIEMKIGDVKIG' A
#
# COMPACT_ATOMS: atom_id res chain seq x y z
N LYS A 1 7.18 -10.92 18.24
CA LYS A 1 6.07 -11.10 17.28
C LYS A 1 5.53 -9.72 16.87
N LYS A 2 5.95 -9.15 15.72
CA LYS A 2 5.44 -7.85 15.22
C LYS A 2 4.03 -8.09 14.65
N GLN A 3 2.99 -7.91 15.47
CA GLN A 3 1.62 -7.87 14.97
C GLN A 3 1.46 -6.61 14.13
N VAL A 4 1.21 -6.76 12.83
CA VAL A 4 0.94 -5.66 11.91
C VAL A 4 -0.56 -5.34 11.84
N SER A 5 -1.42 -6.16 12.44
CA SER A 5 -2.76 -6.36 11.88
C SER A 5 -3.96 -5.93 12.74
N ALA A 6 -3.80 -5.42 13.96
CA ALA A 6 -4.96 -5.29 14.86
C ALA A 6 -5.54 -3.87 15.02
N SER A 7 -4.85 -2.80 14.60
CA SER A 7 -5.31 -1.41 14.88
C SER A 7 -5.58 -0.55 13.65
N LYS A 8 -5.30 -1.04 12.43
CA LYS A 8 -5.29 -0.21 11.22
C LYS A 8 -6.00 -0.96 10.08
N ASN A 9 -7.09 -0.33 9.60
CA ASN A 9 -8.09 -0.83 8.66
C ASN A 9 -7.55 -1.86 7.64
N PRO A 10 -8.05 -3.12 7.62
CA PRO A 10 -7.56 -4.15 6.70
C PRO A 10 -7.69 -3.75 5.23
N MET A 11 -8.69 -2.92 4.90
CA MET A 11 -8.88 -2.36 3.56
C MET A 11 -7.70 -1.48 3.13
N ALA A 12 -7.14 -0.68 4.04
CA ALA A 12 -6.00 0.17 3.77
C ALA A 12 -4.71 -0.64 3.53
N MET A 13 -4.60 -1.80 4.18
CA MET A 13 -3.47 -2.71 3.97
C MET A 13 -3.58 -3.41 2.59
N ALA A 14 -4.78 -3.85 2.22
CA ALA A 14 -5.04 -4.40 0.89
C ALA A 14 -4.78 -3.37 -0.22
N ALA A 15 -5.27 -2.14 -0.07
CA ALA A 15 -5.05 -1.06 -1.03
C ALA A 15 -3.55 -0.73 -1.21
N ALA A 16 -2.77 -0.74 -0.12
CA ALA A 16 -1.32 -0.52 -0.18
C ALA A 16 -0.56 -1.66 -0.84
N ALA A 17 -0.97 -2.92 -0.60
CA ALA A 17 -0.39 -4.08 -1.27
C ALA A 17 -0.68 -4.08 -2.77
N VAL A 18 -1.91 -3.73 -3.18
CA VAL A 18 -2.27 -3.58 -4.60
C VAL A 18 -1.46 -2.45 -5.22
N TYR A 19 -1.37 -1.29 -4.57
CA TYR A 19 -0.56 -0.19 -5.10
C TYR A 19 0.91 -0.57 -5.30
N LEU A 20 1.50 -1.28 -4.34
CA LEU A 20 2.84 -1.83 -4.47
C LEU A 20 2.96 -2.80 -5.66
N ALA A 21 2.03 -3.75 -5.80
CA ALA A 21 2.01 -4.69 -6.91
C ALA A 21 1.93 -3.98 -8.27
N THR A 22 1.07 -2.96 -8.39
CA THR A 22 0.94 -2.16 -9.63
C THR A 22 2.18 -1.33 -9.94
N THR A 23 2.93 -0.94 -8.90
CA THR A 23 4.21 -0.23 -9.07
C THR A 23 5.30 -1.21 -9.54
N ILE A 24 5.32 -2.44 -9.02
CA ILE A 24 6.24 -3.50 -9.45
C ILE A 24 5.92 -3.98 -10.87
N ALA A 25 4.64 -4.03 -11.23
CA ALA A 25 4.18 -4.41 -12.56
C ALA A 25 4.30 -3.28 -13.60
N ASP A 26 4.83 -2.12 -13.22
CA ASP A 26 4.95 -0.89 -14.04
C ASP A 26 3.63 -0.48 -14.73
N GLU A 27 2.48 -0.80 -14.12
CA GLU A 27 1.16 -0.48 -14.69
C GLU A 27 0.79 1.01 -14.56
N GLY A 28 1.67 1.83 -13.97
CA GLY A 28 1.48 3.28 -13.84
C GLY A 28 0.21 3.69 -13.09
N ILE A 29 -0.36 2.80 -12.26
CA ILE A 29 -1.65 3.06 -11.61
C ILE A 29 -1.50 4.13 -10.54
N SER A 30 -2.21 5.25 -10.76
CA SER A 30 -2.24 6.35 -9.81
C SER A 30 -2.91 5.97 -8.49
N GLN A 31 -2.32 6.41 -7.37
CA GLN A 31 -2.86 6.28 -6.02
C GLN A 31 -4.30 6.79 -5.91
N LEU A 32 -4.68 7.79 -6.71
CA LEU A 32 -6.04 8.34 -6.77
C LEU A 32 -7.06 7.32 -7.30
N LYS A 33 -6.67 6.46 -8.23
CA LYS A 33 -7.54 5.43 -8.81
C LYS A 33 -7.87 4.37 -7.75
N ILE A 34 -6.85 3.92 -7.02
CA ILE A 34 -7.00 2.95 -5.92
C ILE A 34 -7.78 3.57 -4.76
N SER A 35 -7.56 4.86 -4.49
CA SER A 35 -8.30 5.62 -3.48
C SER A 35 -9.80 5.67 -3.79
N LYS A 36 -10.17 5.96 -5.05
CA LYS A 36 -11.57 5.96 -5.49
C LYS A 36 -12.23 4.58 -5.39
N ILE A 37 -11.53 3.50 -5.71
CA ILE A 37 -12.08 2.14 -5.70
C ILE A 37 -12.22 1.61 -4.26
N SER A 38 -11.21 1.86 -3.41
CA SER A 38 -11.18 1.33 -2.05
C SER A 38 -11.87 2.21 -1.00
N GLY A 39 -12.22 3.45 -1.35
CA GLY A 39 -12.74 4.45 -0.41
C GLY A 39 -11.73 4.91 0.65
N ILE A 40 -10.46 4.53 0.49
CA ILE A 40 -9.36 4.92 1.39
C ILE A 40 -8.63 6.12 0.80
N SER A 41 -8.31 7.11 1.62
CA SER A 41 -7.54 8.28 1.16
C SER A 41 -6.19 7.88 0.58
N ALA A 42 -5.82 8.48 -0.56
CA ALA A 42 -4.53 8.24 -1.23
C ALA A 42 -3.33 8.43 -0.29
N VAL A 43 -3.40 9.41 0.62
CA VAL A 43 -2.36 9.65 1.64
C VAL A 43 -2.20 8.47 2.59
N THR A 44 -3.30 7.81 2.99
CA THR A 44 -3.28 6.63 3.85
C THR A 44 -2.66 5.44 3.12
N ILE A 45 -2.99 5.24 1.83
CA ILE A 45 -2.39 4.18 1.01
C ILE A 45 -0.87 4.39 0.92
N ARG A 46 -0.41 5.63 0.73
CA ARG A 46 1.02 5.97 0.67
C ARG A 46 1.74 5.73 2.00
N GLU A 47 1.14 6.15 3.12
CA GLU A 47 1.69 5.89 4.46
C GLU A 47 1.79 4.40 4.75
N ARG A 48 0.75 3.63 4.39
CA ARG A 48 0.71 2.17 4.54
C ARG A 48 1.76 1.50 3.66
N ARG A 49 1.92 1.94 2.41
CA ARG A 49 2.98 1.48 1.53
C ARG A 49 4.36 1.71 2.15
N LYS A 50 4.65 2.92 2.66
CA LYS A 50 5.92 3.21 3.35
C LYS A 50 6.13 2.35 4.58
N GLU A 51 5.10 2.12 5.40
CA GLU A 51 5.17 1.20 6.53
C GLU A 51 5.50 -0.23 6.08
N ILE A 52 4.92 -0.69 4.96
CA ILE A 52 5.15 -2.01 4.38
C ILE A 52 6.58 -2.11 3.84
N GLU A 53 7.05 -1.14 3.06
CA GLU A 53 8.43 -1.06 2.55
C GLU A 53 9.45 -1.08 3.70
N MET A 54 9.22 -0.28 4.75
CA MET A 54 10.09 -0.23 5.92
C MET A 54 10.10 -1.54 6.72
N LYS A 55 8.96 -2.26 6.76
CA LYS A 55 8.87 -3.53 7.48
C LYS A 55 9.40 -4.72 6.71
N ILE A 56 9.24 -4.72 5.38
CA ILE A 56 9.69 -5.80 4.51
C ILE A 56 11.18 -5.66 4.21
N GLY A 57 11.73 -4.44 4.17
CA GLY A 57 13.14 -4.19 3.89
C GLY A 57 13.44 -4.35 2.39
N ASP A 58 13.84 -3.26 1.74
CA ASP A 58 14.28 -3.22 0.34
C ASP A 58 13.40 -3.98 -0.66
N VAL A 59 12.17 -3.49 -0.86
CA VAL A 59 11.52 -3.72 -2.15
C VAL A 59 12.22 -2.81 -3.16
N LYS A 60 13.29 -3.31 -3.79
CA LYS A 60 13.88 -2.67 -4.97
C LYS A 60 12.80 -2.65 -6.06
N ILE A 61 12.12 -1.53 -6.18
CA ILE A 61 11.35 -1.18 -7.36
C ILE A 61 12.41 -0.84 -8.40
N GLY A 62 12.76 -1.84 -9.19
CA GLY A 62 13.63 -1.71 -10.35
C GLY A 62 12.88 -1.10 -11.51
#